data_AF-H3GVW0-F1
#
_entry.id   AF-H3GVW0-F1
#
_cell.length_a   1.000
_cell.length_b   1.000
_cell.length_c   1.000
_cell.angle_alpha   90.00
_cell.angle_beta   90.00
_cell.angle_gamma   90.00
#
_symmetry.space_group_name_H-M   'P 1'
#
loop_
_entity.id
_entity.type
_entity.pdbx_description
1 polymer ?
#
loop_
_entity_poly.entity_id
_entity_poly.type
_entity_poly.pdbx_seq_one_letter_code
_entity_poly.pdbx_strand_id
1 'polypeptide(L)'
;MLTYITQLQEALPSVPVGTVQRNTELLDSSRYSAISGLADLFTACDVVGVNIQPVFTANTAVADAITLVSDEWTELQGSDTESRFPGLADKLAITETGWPSAGTSDGNTGSVAGAEQFYSAYMTWAAENLDASRSHYFQMFDLPSRTDTVFEAHFGICDEDGNEKFTL
;
A
#
# COMPACT_ATOMS: atom_id res chain seq x y z
N MET A 1 -2.68 -21.14 7.10
CA MET A 1 -3.19 -19.96 6.38
C MET A 1 -4.07 -20.36 5.22
N LEU A 2 -3.59 -21.19 4.27
CA LEU A 2 -4.39 -21.67 3.12
C LEU A 2 -5.76 -22.25 3.52
N THR A 3 -5.80 -23.15 4.49
CA THR A 3 -7.06 -23.71 5.02
C THR A 3 -8.04 -22.64 5.50
N TYR A 4 -7.53 -21.54 6.07
CA TYR A 4 -8.36 -20.46 6.58
C TYR A 4 -8.94 -19.61 5.43
N ILE A 5 -8.15 -19.34 4.38
CA ILE A 5 -8.63 -18.67 3.16
C ILE A 5 -9.77 -19.49 2.54
N THR A 6 -9.57 -20.80 2.35
CA THR A 6 -10.60 -21.68 1.77
C THR A 6 -11.86 -21.72 2.63
N GLN A 7 -11.73 -21.83 3.95
CA GLN A 7 -12.88 -21.82 4.86
C GLN A 7 -13.67 -20.49 4.80
N LEU A 8 -12.98 -19.35 4.68
CA LEU A 8 -13.63 -18.05 4.51
C LEU A 8 -14.36 -17.95 3.18
N GLN A 9 -13.75 -18.42 2.08
CA GLN A 9 -14.37 -18.43 0.76
C GLN A 9 -15.63 -19.32 0.72
N GLU A 10 -15.59 -20.49 1.36
CA GLU A 10 -16.76 -21.37 1.50
C GLU A 10 -17.88 -20.72 2.32
N ALA A 11 -17.53 -20.02 3.40
CA ALA A 11 -18.49 -19.35 4.27
C ALA A 11 -19.06 -18.06 3.67
N LEU A 12 -18.31 -17.38 2.80
CA LEU A 12 -18.62 -16.08 2.22
C LEU A 12 -18.48 -16.10 0.68
N PRO A 13 -19.28 -16.91 -0.04
CA PRO A 13 -19.07 -17.18 -1.47
C PRO A 13 -19.25 -15.97 -2.40
N SER A 14 -19.76 -14.84 -1.88
CA SER A 14 -19.95 -13.59 -2.63
C SER A 14 -19.02 -12.46 -2.19
N VAL A 15 -18.09 -12.72 -1.26
CA VAL A 15 -17.14 -11.72 -0.74
C VAL A 15 -15.74 -12.16 -1.15
N PRO A 16 -14.99 -11.34 -1.92
CA PRO A 16 -13.60 -11.65 -2.24
C PRO A 16 -12.77 -11.80 -0.97
N VAL A 17 -12.01 -12.89 -0.87
CA VAL A 17 -11.13 -13.17 0.26
C VAL A 17 -9.68 -13.02 -0.17
N GLY A 18 -8.90 -12.30 0.62
CA GLY A 18 -7.54 -11.95 0.25
C GLY A 18 -6.56 -11.89 1.42
N THR A 19 -5.35 -11.49 1.07
CA THR A 19 -4.28 -11.15 2.03
C THR A 19 -3.70 -9.80 1.65
N VAL A 20 -3.08 -9.12 2.61
CA VAL A 20 -2.29 -7.90 2.37
C VAL A 20 -0.84 -8.16 2.75
N GLN A 21 0.10 -7.62 1.98
CA GLN A 21 1.54 -7.68 2.25
C GLN A 21 2.19 -6.31 2.00
N ARG A 22 3.38 -6.05 2.53
CA ARG A 22 4.16 -4.88 2.07
C ARG A 22 4.80 -5.24 0.75
N ASN A 23 5.04 -4.24 -0.09
CA ASN A 23 5.79 -4.36 -1.34
C ASN A 23 7.05 -5.25 -1.23
N THR A 24 7.82 -5.12 -0.14
CA THR A 24 9.06 -5.90 0.07
C THR A 24 8.85 -7.41 0.10
N GLU A 25 7.70 -7.91 0.58
CA GLU A 25 7.39 -9.34 0.57
C GLU A 25 7.12 -9.88 -0.86
N LEU A 26 7.00 -9.02 -1.87
CA LEU A 26 6.81 -9.39 -3.27
C LEU A 26 8.02 -9.04 -4.15
N LEU A 27 8.71 -7.93 -3.85
CA LEU A 27 9.79 -7.38 -4.68
C LEU A 27 11.19 -7.75 -4.18
N ASP A 28 11.41 -7.84 -2.86
CA ASP A 28 12.74 -8.16 -2.31
C ASP A 28 12.99 -9.67 -2.30
N SER A 29 13.96 -10.12 -3.09
CA SER A 29 14.35 -11.53 -3.19
C SER A 29 14.77 -12.19 -1.89
N SER A 30 15.33 -11.44 -0.95
CA SER A 30 15.67 -11.96 0.37
C SER A 30 14.42 -12.21 1.23
N ARG A 31 13.32 -11.51 0.95
CA ARG A 31 12.06 -11.59 1.69
C ARG A 31 11.15 -12.65 1.11
N TYR A 32 10.82 -12.57 -0.17
CA TYR A 32 9.87 -13.52 -0.76
C TYR A 32 10.39 -14.96 -0.75
N SER A 33 11.71 -15.17 -0.85
CA SER A 33 12.31 -16.51 -0.75
C SER A 33 12.29 -17.10 0.66
N ALA A 34 12.16 -16.26 1.68
CA ALA A 34 12.07 -16.68 3.08
C ALA A 34 10.64 -17.10 3.49
N ILE A 35 9.62 -16.77 2.69
CA ILE A 35 8.21 -17.04 3.00
C ILE A 35 7.75 -18.29 2.24
N SER A 36 7.80 -19.44 2.91
CA SER A 36 7.29 -20.69 2.35
C SER A 36 5.78 -20.62 2.09
N GLY A 37 5.34 -21.05 0.90
CA GLY A 37 3.93 -21.11 0.51
C GLY A 37 3.31 -19.78 0.10
N LEU A 38 4.10 -18.73 -0.13
CA LEU A 38 3.60 -17.42 -0.55
C LEU A 38 2.87 -17.46 -1.91
N ALA A 39 3.42 -18.19 -2.88
CA ALA A 39 2.79 -18.38 -4.19
C ALA A 39 1.47 -19.15 -4.09
N ASP A 40 1.40 -20.19 -3.23
CA ASP A 40 0.17 -20.94 -2.99
C ASP A 40 -0.90 -20.05 -2.32
N LEU A 41 -0.48 -19.15 -1.43
CA LEU A 41 -1.37 -18.19 -0.78
C LEU A 41 -1.98 -17.24 -1.78
N PHE A 42 -1.17 -16.60 -2.63
CA PHE A 42 -1.67 -15.70 -3.67
C PHE A 42 -2.53 -16.43 -4.70
N THR A 43 -2.21 -17.70 -4.99
CA THR A 43 -3.04 -18.55 -5.85
C THR A 43 -4.43 -18.77 -5.25
N ALA A 44 -4.51 -19.03 -3.94
CA ALA A 44 -5.78 -19.28 -3.23
C ALA A 44 -6.64 -18.01 -3.02
N CYS A 45 -6.04 -16.83 -2.95
CA CYS A 45 -6.76 -15.57 -2.76
C CYS A 45 -7.53 -15.12 -4.02
N ASP A 46 -8.66 -14.44 -3.81
CA ASP A 46 -9.40 -13.71 -4.86
C ASP A 46 -8.77 -12.34 -5.14
N VAL A 47 -8.20 -11.71 -4.11
CA VAL A 47 -7.54 -10.40 -4.15
C VAL A 47 -6.27 -10.41 -3.30
N VAL A 48 -5.24 -9.69 -3.72
CA VAL A 48 -3.98 -9.52 -2.98
C VAL A 48 -3.69 -8.04 -2.81
N GLY A 49 -3.77 -7.55 -1.58
CA GLY A 49 -3.38 -6.19 -1.25
C GLY A 49 -1.87 -6.03 -1.16
N VAL A 50 -1.37 -4.90 -1.64
CA VAL A 50 0.01 -4.46 -1.47
C VAL A 50 0.05 -3.09 -0.82
N ASN A 51 0.92 -2.95 0.18
CA ASN A 51 1.22 -1.67 0.80
C ASN A 51 2.50 -1.11 0.17
N ILE A 52 2.39 0.03 -0.49
CA ILE A 52 3.51 0.74 -1.13
C ILE A 52 3.66 2.08 -0.43
N GLN A 53 4.63 2.19 0.48
CA GLN A 53 4.79 3.34 1.37
C GLN A 53 6.11 4.06 1.07
N PRO A 54 6.12 5.05 0.15
CA PRO A 54 7.36 5.68 -0.33
C PRO A 54 8.15 6.39 0.78
N VAL A 55 7.48 6.81 1.85
CA VAL A 55 8.14 7.44 3.01
C VAL A 55 9.14 6.49 3.72
N PHE A 56 9.02 5.17 3.55
CA PHE A 56 9.95 4.19 4.13
C PHE A 56 11.15 3.88 3.24
N THR A 57 11.20 4.42 2.03
CA THR A 57 12.36 4.28 1.15
C THR A 57 13.30 5.45 1.38
N ALA A 58 14.50 5.17 1.92
CA ALA A 58 15.44 6.22 2.31
C ALA A 58 15.77 7.19 1.17
N ASN A 59 15.80 8.49 1.50
CA ASN A 59 16.07 9.60 0.57
C ASN A 59 15.02 9.79 -0.54
N THR A 60 13.78 9.37 -0.30
CA THR A 60 12.67 9.68 -1.21
C THR A 60 12.19 11.09 -0.95
N ALA A 61 12.38 12.01 -1.89
CA ALA A 61 11.74 13.31 -1.82
C ALA A 61 10.24 13.16 -2.10
N VAL A 62 9.40 13.97 -1.46
CA VAL A 62 7.94 13.91 -1.66
C VAL A 62 7.53 14.14 -3.13
N ALA A 63 8.33 14.92 -3.88
CA ALA A 63 8.11 15.14 -5.31
C ALA A 63 8.33 13.88 -6.17
N ASP A 64 9.15 12.94 -5.69
CA ASP A 64 9.50 11.70 -6.39
C ASP A 64 8.72 10.49 -5.85
N ALA A 65 8.01 10.66 -4.74
CA ALA A 65 7.30 9.58 -4.04
C ALA A 65 6.25 8.88 -4.92
N ILE A 66 5.56 9.62 -5.79
CA ILE A 66 4.60 9.01 -6.73
C ILE A 66 5.28 8.20 -7.84
N THR A 67 6.47 8.62 -8.28
CA THR A 67 7.27 7.85 -9.24
C THR A 67 7.65 6.52 -8.65
N LEU A 68 8.08 6.48 -7.38
CA LEU A 68 8.36 5.24 -6.67
C LEU A 68 7.14 4.31 -6.62
N VAL A 69 5.95 4.83 -6.27
CA VAL A 69 4.71 4.03 -6.28
C VAL A 69 4.43 3.47 -7.67
N SER A 70 4.55 4.29 -8.71
CA SER A 70 4.32 3.90 -10.10
C SER A 70 5.29 2.83 -10.58
N ASP A 71 6.57 2.97 -10.24
CA ASP A 71 7.63 2.04 -10.64
C ASP A 71 7.44 0.68 -9.96
N GLU A 72 7.19 0.66 -8.66
CA GLU A 72 6.93 -0.58 -7.93
C GLU A 72 5.63 -1.26 -8.38
N TRP A 73 4.57 -0.49 -8.65
CA TRP A 73 3.33 -1.02 -9.22
C TRP A 73 3.56 -1.65 -10.60
N THR A 74 4.44 -1.05 -11.41
CA THR A 74 4.83 -1.58 -12.72
C THR A 74 5.63 -2.88 -12.57
N GLU A 75 6.57 -2.93 -11.63
CA GLU A 75 7.36 -4.13 -11.36
C GLU A 75 6.50 -5.30 -10.87
N LEU A 76 5.51 -5.03 -10.00
CA LEU A 76 4.56 -6.03 -9.52
C LEU A 76 3.69 -6.65 -10.63
N GLN A 77 3.48 -5.92 -11.73
CA GLN A 77 2.77 -6.42 -12.92
C GLN A 77 3.72 -7.05 -13.96
N GLY A 78 5.04 -6.94 -13.76
CA GLY A 78 6.05 -7.38 -14.71
C GLY A 78 6.18 -8.90 -14.81
N SER A 79 6.82 -9.36 -15.90
CA SER A 79 7.04 -10.78 -16.19
C SER A 79 7.81 -11.53 -15.10
N ASP A 80 8.72 -10.84 -14.41
CA ASP A 80 9.50 -11.45 -13.34
C ASP A 80 8.62 -11.75 -12.13
N THR A 81 7.68 -10.87 -11.80
CA THR A 81 6.69 -11.10 -10.75
C THR A 81 5.72 -12.21 -11.16
N GLU A 82 5.22 -12.18 -12.39
CA GLU A 82 4.33 -13.24 -12.92
C GLU A 82 5.00 -14.62 -12.89
N SER A 83 6.30 -14.71 -13.19
CA SER A 83 7.03 -15.97 -13.12
C SER A 83 7.18 -16.51 -11.69
N ARG A 84 7.16 -15.64 -10.68
CA ARG A 84 7.26 -16.02 -9.25
C ARG A 84 5.88 -16.30 -8.65
N PHE A 85 4.89 -15.52 -9.04
CA PHE A 85 3.52 -15.52 -8.52
C PHE A 85 2.51 -15.47 -9.67
N PRO A 86 2.24 -16.62 -10.33
CA PRO A 86 1.37 -16.65 -11.50
C PRO A 86 -0.04 -16.11 -11.23
N GLY A 87 -0.53 -15.24 -12.11
CA GLY A 87 -1.85 -14.62 -12.02
C GLY A 87 -2.00 -13.57 -10.92
N LEU A 88 -0.90 -13.13 -10.29
CA LEU A 88 -0.95 -12.13 -9.22
C LEU A 88 -1.42 -10.76 -9.76
N ALA A 89 -0.98 -10.36 -10.95
CA ALA A 89 -1.28 -9.04 -11.52
C ALA A 89 -2.79 -8.74 -11.58
N ASP A 90 -3.60 -9.75 -11.90
CA ASP A 90 -5.06 -9.65 -11.98
C ASP A 90 -5.74 -9.50 -10.61
N LYS A 91 -5.03 -9.86 -9.53
CA LYS A 91 -5.54 -9.87 -8.15
C LYS A 91 -5.06 -8.69 -7.32
N LEU A 92 -4.04 -7.95 -7.76
CA LEU A 92 -3.40 -6.92 -6.94
C LEU A 92 -4.35 -5.78 -6.58
N ALA A 93 -4.17 -5.14 -5.44
CA ALA A 93 -4.78 -3.85 -5.12
C ALA A 93 -3.82 -3.06 -4.24
N ILE A 94 -3.68 -1.76 -4.44
CA ILE A 94 -2.99 -0.92 -3.46
C ILE A 94 -3.93 -0.75 -2.27
N THR A 95 -3.55 -1.34 -1.15
CA THR A 95 -4.33 -1.31 0.10
C THR A 95 -3.84 -0.26 1.07
N GLU A 96 -2.56 0.13 0.97
CA GLU A 96 -2.04 1.29 1.70
C GLU A 96 -0.95 2.00 0.90
N THR A 97 -1.08 3.32 0.79
CA THR A 97 0.00 4.24 0.43
C THR A 97 -0.31 5.60 1.03
N GLY A 98 0.69 6.35 1.48
CA GLY A 98 0.48 7.62 2.13
C GLY A 98 1.76 8.41 2.32
N TRP A 99 1.60 9.67 2.73
CA TRP A 99 2.71 10.52 3.16
C TRP A 99 2.32 11.26 4.43
N PRO A 100 3.12 11.19 5.51
CA PRO A 100 2.74 11.79 6.77
C PRO A 100 2.86 13.32 6.71
N SER A 101 1.98 13.98 7.44
CA SER A 101 1.96 15.44 7.57
C SER A 101 2.92 15.98 8.65
N ALA A 102 3.58 15.09 9.41
CA ALA A 102 4.59 15.44 10.40
C ALA A 102 5.51 14.23 10.69
N GLY A 103 6.61 14.46 11.41
CA GLY A 103 7.58 13.43 11.79
C GLY A 103 8.57 13.07 10.67
N THR A 104 9.44 12.11 10.94
CA THR A 104 10.49 11.68 9.99
C THR A 104 10.60 10.15 10.03
N SER A 105 10.65 9.51 8.86
CA SER A 105 11.03 8.09 8.69
C SER A 105 12.12 7.99 7.64
N ASP A 106 13.15 7.18 7.88
CA ASP A 106 14.22 6.88 6.91
C ASP A 106 14.87 8.12 6.27
N GLY A 107 14.93 9.22 7.02
CA GLY A 107 15.44 10.53 6.56
C GLY A 107 14.43 11.39 5.80
N ASN A 108 13.26 10.86 5.48
CA ASN A 108 12.17 11.54 4.79
C ASN A 108 11.26 12.23 5.82
N THR A 109 11.05 13.54 5.65
CA THR A 109 10.30 14.35 6.63
C THR A 109 8.89 14.66 6.13
N GLY A 110 7.91 14.36 6.98
CA GLY A 110 6.51 14.70 6.77
C GLY A 110 6.23 16.18 6.97
N SER A 111 5.30 16.71 6.18
CA SER A 111 4.77 18.07 6.30
C SER A 111 3.38 18.12 5.68
N VAL A 112 2.52 19.04 6.12
CA VAL A 112 1.17 19.21 5.54
C VAL A 112 1.24 19.43 4.01
N ALA A 113 2.14 20.30 3.55
CA ALA A 113 2.34 20.55 2.13
C ALA A 113 2.83 19.30 1.37
N GLY A 114 3.68 18.48 1.99
CA GLY A 114 4.12 17.22 1.41
C GLY A 114 2.99 16.19 1.33
N ALA A 115 2.17 16.09 2.39
CA ALA A 115 1.01 15.20 2.40
C ALA A 115 0.00 15.58 1.31
N GLU A 116 -0.31 16.87 1.15
CA GLU A 116 -1.16 17.40 0.08
C GLU A 116 -0.60 17.10 -1.31
N GLN A 117 0.71 17.35 -1.51
CA GLN A 117 1.39 17.09 -2.76
C GLN A 117 1.31 15.61 -3.15
N PHE A 118 1.62 14.71 -2.22
CA PHE A 118 1.58 13.27 -2.50
C PHE A 118 0.15 12.76 -2.69
N TYR A 119 -0.80 13.19 -1.86
CA TYR A 119 -2.22 12.84 -2.01
C TYR A 119 -2.74 13.22 -3.40
N SER A 120 -2.51 14.47 -3.83
CA SER A 120 -2.95 14.96 -5.14
C SER A 120 -2.32 14.17 -6.29
N ALA A 121 -1.02 13.87 -6.19
CA ALA A 121 -0.31 13.09 -7.19
C ALA A 121 -0.81 11.63 -7.25
N TYR A 122 -1.05 11.01 -6.10
CA TYR A 122 -1.58 9.65 -6.03
C TYR A 122 -3.01 9.56 -6.54
N MET A 123 -3.91 10.48 -6.18
CA MET A 123 -5.28 10.49 -6.70
C MET A 123 -5.31 10.63 -8.23
N THR A 124 -4.48 11.51 -8.79
CA THR A 124 -4.35 11.68 -10.25
C THR A 124 -3.85 10.39 -10.90
N TRP A 125 -2.72 9.86 -10.42
CA TRP A 125 -2.12 8.64 -10.96
C TRP A 125 -3.06 7.44 -10.83
N ALA A 126 -3.74 7.27 -9.69
CA ALA A 126 -4.65 6.17 -9.45
C ALA A 126 -5.86 6.23 -10.38
N ALA A 127 -6.43 7.42 -10.62
CA ALA A 127 -7.53 7.58 -11.57
C ALA A 127 -7.15 7.22 -13.02
N GLU A 128 -5.87 7.37 -13.39
CA GLU A 128 -5.36 7.05 -14.72
C GLU A 128 -4.94 5.58 -14.87
N ASN A 129 -4.53 4.92 -13.78
CA ASN A 129 -3.84 3.63 -13.83
C ASN A 129 -4.55 2.50 -13.08
N LEU A 130 -5.52 2.79 -12.22
CA LEU A 130 -6.19 1.81 -11.36
C LEU A 130 -7.72 1.89 -11.51
N ASP A 131 -8.37 0.73 -11.36
CA ASP A 131 -9.78 0.71 -11.02
C ASP A 131 -9.97 1.30 -9.61
N ALA A 132 -11.04 2.06 -9.40
CA ALA A 132 -11.32 2.69 -8.11
C ALA A 132 -11.40 1.69 -6.93
N SER A 133 -11.77 0.43 -7.20
CA SER A 133 -11.79 -0.64 -6.18
C SER A 133 -10.40 -1.14 -5.78
N ARG A 134 -9.34 -0.73 -6.46
CA ARG A 134 -7.95 -1.18 -6.27
C ARG A 134 -7.04 -0.09 -5.71
N SER A 135 -7.58 1.08 -5.37
CA SER A 135 -6.83 2.24 -4.86
C SER A 135 -7.30 2.63 -3.47
N HIS A 136 -6.40 2.56 -2.49
CA HIS A 136 -6.67 2.96 -1.11
C HIS A 136 -5.53 3.82 -0.58
N TYR A 137 -5.83 5.08 -0.27
CA TYR A 137 -4.92 5.98 0.41
C TYR A 137 -4.97 5.75 1.92
N PHE A 138 -3.81 5.74 2.55
CA PHE A 138 -3.63 5.64 3.99
C PHE A 138 -3.30 7.03 4.56
N GLN A 139 -4.20 7.68 5.31
CA GLN A 139 -5.51 7.21 5.79
C GLN A 139 -6.47 8.40 5.98
N MET A 140 -7.71 8.14 6.43
CA MET A 140 -8.70 9.20 6.60
C MET A 140 -8.34 10.19 7.72
N PHE A 141 -8.06 9.70 8.93
CA PHE A 141 -7.85 10.53 10.12
C PHE A 141 -6.48 10.28 10.75
N ASP A 142 -5.96 11.29 11.41
CA ASP A 142 -4.84 11.11 12.34
C ASP A 142 -5.21 10.18 13.48
N LEU A 143 -4.22 9.42 13.94
CA LEU A 143 -4.36 8.46 15.03
C LEU A 143 -3.34 8.78 16.14
N PRO A 144 -3.61 9.77 17.00
CA PRO A 144 -2.69 10.17 18.07
C PRO A 144 -2.39 9.07 19.10
N SER A 145 -3.19 8.00 19.11
CA SER A 145 -2.89 6.78 19.89
C SER A 145 -1.67 6.00 19.36
N ARG A 146 -1.21 6.25 18.13
CA ARG A 146 0.02 5.67 17.57
C ARG A 146 1.22 6.47 18.02
N THR A 147 1.78 6.09 19.17
CA THR A 147 2.86 6.84 19.83
C THR A 147 4.27 6.36 19.51
N ASP A 148 4.42 5.31 18.70
CA ASP A 148 5.72 4.68 18.44
C ASP A 148 6.70 5.63 17.71
N THR A 149 6.16 6.41 16.77
CA THR A 149 6.88 7.48 16.08
C THR A 149 5.92 8.64 15.84
N VAL A 150 6.47 9.85 15.65
CA VAL A 150 5.64 11.02 15.34
C VAL A 150 4.87 10.81 14.02
N PHE A 151 5.50 10.22 13.00
CA PHE A 151 4.87 10.12 11.69
C PHE A 151 3.67 9.15 11.65
N GLU A 152 3.68 8.08 12.47
CA GLU A 152 2.59 7.10 12.53
C GLU A 152 1.26 7.74 12.95
N ALA A 153 1.30 8.78 13.78
CA ALA A 153 0.11 9.52 14.21
C ALA A 153 -0.46 10.45 13.13
N HIS A 154 0.29 10.74 12.07
CA HIS A 154 0.07 11.93 11.22
C HIS A 154 -0.17 11.65 9.72
N PHE A 155 -0.63 10.45 9.35
CA PHE A 155 -0.98 10.07 7.97
C PHE A 155 -2.39 10.49 7.51
N GLY A 156 -3.23 11.03 8.41
CA GLY A 156 -4.59 11.40 8.06
C GLY A 156 -4.63 12.51 7.02
N ILE A 157 -5.58 12.44 6.08
CA ILE A 157 -6.01 13.60 5.28
C ILE A 157 -6.77 14.62 6.13
N CYS A 158 -7.41 14.15 7.20
CA CYS A 158 -8.00 14.93 8.27
C CYS A 158 -7.21 14.76 9.59
N ASP A 159 -7.31 15.73 10.49
CA ASP A 159 -6.84 15.59 11.87
C ASP A 159 -7.74 14.66 12.71
N GLU A 160 -7.42 14.50 14.00
CA GLU A 160 -8.16 13.62 14.92
C GLU A 160 -9.62 14.07 15.18
N ASP A 161 -9.91 15.36 14.98
CA ASP A 161 -11.22 15.97 15.16
C ASP A 161 -12.04 15.98 13.85
N GLY A 162 -11.44 15.53 12.74
CA GLY A 162 -12.06 15.46 11.43
C GLY A 162 -11.96 16.73 10.60
N ASN A 163 -11.11 17.69 10.99
CA ASN A 163 -10.83 18.85 10.15
C ASN A 163 -9.88 18.47 9.01
N GLU A 164 -10.16 18.94 7.80
CA GLU A 164 -9.28 18.78 6.64
C GLU A 164 -7.92 19.46 6.88
N LYS A 165 -6.83 18.77 6.55
CA LYS A 165 -5.48 19.35 6.67
C LYS A 165 -5.05 20.14 5.44
N PHE A 166 -5.64 19.85 4.30
CA PHE A 166 -5.40 20.48 3.01
C PHE A 166 -6.67 20.40 2.16
N THR A 167 -6.71 21.14 1.06
CA THR A 167 -7.90 21.17 0.20
C THR A 167 -7.99 19.88 -0.62
N LEU A 168 -9.13 19.21 -0.56
CA LEU A 168 -9.41 17.96 -1.30
C LEU A 168 -9.93 18.22 -2.72
#